data_AF-A0A537W8X2-F1
#
_entry.id   AF-A0A537W8X2-F1
#
_cell.length_a   1.000
_cell.length_b   1.000
_cell.length_c   1.000
_cell.angle_alpha   90.00
_cell.angle_beta   90.00
_cell.angle_gamma   90.00
#
_symmetry.space_group_name_H-M   'P 1'
#
loop_
_entity.id
_entity.type
_entity.pdbx_description
1 polymer ?
#
loop_
_entity_poly.entity_id
_entity_poly.type
_entity_poly.pdbx_seq_one_letter_code
_entity_poly.pdbx_strand_id
1 'polypeptide(L)'
;MPKRLDLGSICLIGSGPIVIGQACEFDYAGCQALKVLREDGFRTVVVNSNPATIMTDPGFADRTYLEPLDLEGVTEVLARERPDALLPTMGGQTALNLARELAEAGVLEELSVELIGAPLDVIARAEDRELFRDAVQSVGLRVPQSRIVTSPDDVAGVALPAVVRPAFTLGGHGGGFVETSEQLRRQVERGLAESPIGQVLVEESVRGWDEFELEVVRDRKDNVVIVCSIENIDPMGVHTGDSATVAPQMTLSDHAYQELRDAAAAVIRAVGVECGGSNIQFARERETGELRVIEMNPRVSRSSALASKATGYPIAKVAAKLAVGYTLDEIPNDLTRTTPASFEPTLDYVVVKFPRFAFEKFPGADRTLGTQMKSVGEAMGIGRTFLEAYLKAQRSRELDVGTSATASPQLSDDVHPWFRSEIECVHVALDRVASIEDLVADDFLRLKRLGISDADLAETCGVTEDEARAKRRASGVRPVYR
;
A
#
# COMPACT_ATOMS: atom_id res chain seq x y z
N MET A 1 17.61 -22.91 -12.37
CA MET A 1 17.23 -22.97 -13.80
C MET A 1 16.70 -21.59 -14.09
N PRO A 2 17.47 -20.75 -14.81
CA PRO A 2 17.32 -19.31 -14.75
C PRO A 2 15.98 -18.84 -15.34
N LYS A 3 15.64 -19.24 -16.57
CA LYS A 3 14.35 -18.90 -17.20
C LYS A 3 13.65 -20.13 -17.77
N ARG A 4 12.33 -20.11 -17.78
CA ARG A 4 11.47 -21.06 -18.48
C ARG A 4 11.75 -21.01 -19.99
N LEU A 5 11.88 -22.18 -20.61
CA LEU A 5 12.20 -22.33 -22.04
C LEU A 5 11.00 -22.76 -22.88
N ASP A 6 9.94 -23.18 -22.20
CA ASP A 6 8.64 -23.54 -22.75
C ASP A 6 7.78 -22.32 -23.09
N LEU A 7 8.12 -21.14 -22.56
CA LEU A 7 7.45 -19.87 -22.84
C LEU A 7 8.26 -19.06 -23.88
N GLY A 8 7.63 -18.61 -24.96
CA GLY A 8 8.21 -17.70 -25.94
C GLY A 8 7.58 -16.30 -25.93
N SER A 9 6.35 -16.17 -25.45
CA SER A 9 5.54 -14.97 -25.51
C SER A 9 4.63 -14.81 -24.29
N ILE A 10 4.53 -13.58 -23.80
CA ILE A 10 3.81 -13.26 -22.56
C ILE A 10 2.91 -12.05 -22.81
N CYS A 11 1.64 -12.19 -22.43
CA CYS A 11 0.68 -11.11 -22.40
C CYS A 11 0.55 -10.55 -20.98
N LEU A 12 0.62 -9.23 -20.83
CA LEU A 12 0.38 -8.50 -19.60
C LEU A 12 -0.93 -7.72 -19.72
N ILE A 13 -1.78 -7.82 -18.68
CA ILE A 13 -3.00 -7.00 -18.57
C ILE A 13 -2.67 -5.76 -17.73
N GLY A 14 -2.88 -4.59 -18.29
CA GLY A 14 -2.75 -3.30 -17.60
C GLY A 14 -3.90 -3.02 -16.63
N SER A 15 -3.82 -1.91 -15.91
CA SER A 15 -4.85 -1.50 -14.94
C SER A 15 -6.03 -0.74 -15.54
N GLY A 16 -5.95 -0.31 -16.79
CA GLY A 16 -6.94 0.58 -17.38
C GLY A 16 -6.84 2.02 -16.84
N PRO A 17 -7.94 2.79 -16.87
CA PRO A 17 -7.93 4.19 -16.49
C PRO A 17 -7.60 4.39 -15.01
N ILE A 18 -6.99 5.54 -14.70
CA ILE A 18 -6.67 5.94 -13.34
C ILE A 18 -7.95 6.26 -12.57
N VAL A 19 -8.12 5.62 -11.41
CA VAL A 19 -9.24 5.85 -10.48
C VAL A 19 -8.73 5.92 -9.04
N ILE A 20 -9.53 6.45 -8.12
CA ILE A 20 -9.23 6.37 -6.69
C ILE A 20 -9.07 4.89 -6.31
N GLY A 21 -7.94 4.54 -5.71
CA GLY A 21 -7.61 3.17 -5.29
C GLY A 21 -6.77 2.39 -6.30
N GLN A 22 -6.71 2.82 -7.57
CA GLN A 22 -5.96 2.16 -8.62
C GLN A 22 -5.38 3.19 -9.60
N ALA A 23 -4.12 3.55 -9.40
CA ALA A 23 -3.50 4.69 -10.08
C ALA A 23 -2.17 4.35 -10.78
N CYS A 24 -1.24 5.30 -10.79
CA CYS A 24 -0.02 5.29 -11.61
C CYS A 24 0.96 4.18 -11.23
N GLU A 25 0.83 3.59 -10.05
CA GLU A 25 1.64 2.47 -9.56
C GLU A 25 1.64 1.28 -10.54
N PHE A 26 0.55 1.08 -11.28
CA PHE A 26 0.41 -0.03 -12.22
C PHE A 26 1.01 0.24 -13.60
N ASP A 27 1.06 1.51 -14.05
CA ASP A 27 1.89 1.86 -15.20
C ASP A 27 3.37 1.67 -14.86
N TYR A 28 3.79 2.13 -13.67
CA TYR A 28 5.15 1.87 -13.17
C TYR A 28 5.46 0.37 -13.13
N ALA A 29 4.60 -0.45 -12.52
CA ALA A 29 4.83 -1.88 -12.39
C ALA A 29 4.82 -2.61 -13.75
N GLY A 30 3.85 -2.31 -14.61
CA GLY A 30 3.75 -2.84 -15.97
C GLY A 30 4.98 -2.50 -16.81
N CYS A 31 5.46 -1.24 -16.72
CA CYS A 31 6.71 -0.83 -17.36
C CYS A 31 7.91 -1.66 -16.90
N GLN A 32 8.06 -1.87 -15.58
CA GLN A 32 9.16 -2.66 -15.03
C GLN A 32 9.10 -4.11 -15.54
N ALA A 33 7.91 -4.71 -15.54
CA ALA A 33 7.71 -6.10 -15.99
C ALA A 33 8.02 -6.26 -17.48
N LEU A 34 7.41 -5.45 -18.36
CA LEU A 34 7.62 -5.53 -19.81
C LEU A 34 9.10 -5.35 -20.18
N LYS A 35 9.78 -4.42 -19.54
CA LYS A 35 11.20 -4.16 -19.77
C LYS A 35 12.04 -5.42 -19.54
N VAL A 36 11.88 -6.08 -18.40
CA VAL A 36 12.74 -7.24 -18.07
C VAL A 36 12.36 -8.52 -18.79
N LEU A 37 11.08 -8.70 -19.10
CA LEU A 37 10.65 -9.82 -19.94
C LEU A 37 11.24 -9.68 -21.36
N ARG A 38 11.25 -8.46 -21.90
CA ARG A 38 11.87 -8.18 -23.20
C ARG A 38 13.39 -8.36 -23.17
N GLU A 39 14.07 -7.89 -22.12
CA GLU A 39 15.52 -8.10 -21.92
C GLU A 39 15.88 -9.60 -21.87
N ASP A 40 14.99 -10.44 -21.33
CA ASP A 40 15.15 -11.89 -21.27
C ASP A 40 14.74 -12.61 -22.57
N GLY A 41 14.31 -11.86 -23.59
CA GLY A 41 14.02 -12.34 -24.93
C GLY A 41 12.62 -12.91 -25.15
N PHE A 42 11.67 -12.64 -24.24
CA PHE A 42 10.26 -12.97 -24.48
C PHE A 42 9.63 -11.95 -25.45
N ARG A 43 8.76 -12.42 -26.34
CA ARG A 43 7.85 -11.54 -27.08
C ARG A 43 6.81 -11.00 -26.12
N THR A 44 6.75 -9.69 -25.93
CA THR A 44 5.83 -9.07 -24.98
C THR A 44 4.61 -8.47 -25.66
N VAL A 45 3.43 -8.81 -25.12
CA VAL A 45 2.14 -8.22 -25.50
C VAL A 45 1.59 -7.49 -24.28
N VAL A 46 1.06 -6.29 -24.46
CA VAL A 46 0.33 -5.58 -23.41
C VAL A 46 -1.03 -5.14 -23.93
N VAL A 47 -2.07 -5.36 -23.12
CA VAL A 47 -3.41 -4.80 -23.32
C VAL A 47 -3.74 -3.86 -22.18
N ASN A 48 -4.04 -2.60 -22.50
CA ASN A 48 -4.40 -1.58 -21.53
C ASN A 48 -5.24 -0.49 -22.19
N SER A 49 -6.40 -0.17 -21.63
CA SER A 49 -7.29 0.87 -22.19
C SER A 49 -6.81 2.30 -21.95
N ASN A 50 -5.84 2.52 -21.06
CA ASN A 50 -5.35 3.85 -20.73
C ASN A 50 -4.27 4.32 -21.73
N PRO A 51 -4.53 5.38 -22.52
CA PRO A 51 -3.56 5.89 -23.49
C PRO A 51 -2.46 6.77 -22.86
N ALA A 52 -2.60 7.15 -21.59
CA ALA A 52 -1.68 8.03 -20.89
C ALA A 52 -0.68 7.25 -20.01
N THR A 53 -0.18 6.11 -20.50
CA THR A 53 0.75 5.23 -19.78
C THR A 53 2.00 4.98 -20.59
N ILE A 54 3.16 4.98 -19.96
CA ILE A 54 4.43 4.66 -20.63
C ILE A 54 4.44 3.20 -21.11
N MET A 55 3.77 2.29 -20.39
CA MET A 55 3.71 0.89 -20.82
C MET A 55 2.99 0.68 -22.15
N THR A 56 2.18 1.65 -22.60
CA THR A 56 1.51 1.65 -23.91
C THR A 56 2.22 2.49 -24.96
N ASP A 57 3.42 3.01 -24.68
CA ASP A 57 4.21 3.69 -25.69
C ASP A 57 4.63 2.71 -26.81
N PRO A 58 4.60 3.13 -28.09
CA PRO A 58 5.11 2.33 -29.18
C PRO A 58 6.57 1.89 -28.95
N GLY A 59 6.82 0.59 -29.04
CA GLY A 59 8.16 0.01 -28.87
C GLY A 59 8.53 -0.35 -27.42
N PHE A 60 7.67 -0.06 -26.44
CA PHE A 60 7.85 -0.52 -25.06
C PHE A 60 7.57 -2.02 -24.92
N ALA A 61 6.53 -2.51 -25.58
CA ALA A 61 6.25 -3.93 -25.82
C ALA A 61 6.38 -4.27 -27.32
N ASP A 62 6.46 -5.55 -27.69
CA ASP A 62 6.43 -5.95 -29.11
C ASP A 62 5.06 -5.69 -29.75
N ARG A 63 4.00 -5.80 -28.94
CA ARG A 63 2.61 -5.50 -29.32
C ARG A 63 1.92 -4.78 -28.19
N THR A 64 1.27 -3.68 -28.53
CA THR A 64 0.54 -2.82 -27.60
C THR A 64 -0.89 -2.66 -28.10
N TYR A 65 -1.85 -2.95 -27.23
CA TYR A 65 -3.28 -2.86 -27.51
C TYR A 65 -3.94 -1.84 -26.58
N LEU A 66 -4.47 -0.77 -27.18
CA LEU A 66 -5.34 0.21 -26.51
C LEU A 66 -6.80 -0.21 -26.69
N GLU A 67 -7.16 -1.33 -26.06
CA GLU A 67 -8.49 -1.93 -26.16
C GLU A 67 -9.23 -1.86 -24.81
N PRO A 68 -10.57 -1.94 -24.80
CA PRO A 68 -11.34 -2.11 -23.58
C PRO A 68 -10.82 -3.28 -22.74
N LEU A 69 -10.74 -3.07 -21.42
CA LEU A 69 -10.37 -4.12 -20.47
C LEU A 69 -11.64 -4.82 -19.97
N ASP A 70 -12.26 -5.54 -20.89
CA ASP A 70 -13.40 -6.43 -20.65
C ASP A 70 -13.11 -7.83 -21.24
N LEU A 71 -13.99 -8.79 -20.95
CA LEU A 71 -13.81 -10.18 -21.39
C LEU A 71 -13.68 -10.29 -22.91
N GLU A 72 -14.49 -9.55 -23.68
CA GLU A 72 -14.50 -9.59 -25.14
C GLU A 72 -13.19 -9.03 -25.73
N GLY A 73 -12.82 -7.80 -25.33
CA GLY A 73 -11.64 -7.12 -25.84
C GLY A 73 -10.35 -7.87 -25.53
N VAL A 74 -10.20 -8.38 -24.30
CA VAL A 74 -9.01 -9.16 -23.94
C VAL A 74 -8.99 -10.53 -24.65
N THR A 75 -10.15 -11.18 -24.82
CA THR A 75 -10.24 -12.44 -25.58
C THR A 75 -9.80 -12.25 -27.03
N GLU A 76 -10.21 -11.17 -27.69
CA GLU A 76 -9.80 -10.88 -29.08
C GLU A 76 -8.28 -10.72 -29.18
N VAL A 77 -7.67 -9.99 -28.25
CA VAL A 77 -6.22 -9.80 -28.19
C VAL A 77 -5.51 -11.15 -27.99
N LEU A 78 -5.94 -11.97 -27.03
CA LEU A 78 -5.33 -13.28 -26.78
C LEU A 78 -5.51 -14.24 -27.97
N ALA A 79 -6.69 -14.25 -28.61
CA ALA A 79 -6.97 -15.09 -29.77
C ALA A 79 -6.11 -14.71 -30.99
N ARG A 80 -5.84 -13.40 -31.16
CA ARG A 80 -5.00 -12.85 -32.23
C ARG A 80 -3.52 -13.09 -31.99
N GLU A 81 -3.05 -12.85 -30.77
CA GLU A 81 -1.62 -12.86 -30.44
C GLU A 81 -1.08 -14.23 -30.07
N ARG A 82 -1.97 -15.12 -29.57
CA ARG A 82 -1.68 -16.47 -29.09
C ARG A 82 -0.46 -16.51 -28.15
N PRO A 83 -0.47 -15.75 -27.04
CA PRO A 83 0.63 -15.77 -26.09
C PRO A 83 0.72 -17.12 -25.38
N ASP A 84 1.91 -17.53 -24.97
CA ASP A 84 2.09 -18.78 -24.20
C ASP A 84 1.61 -18.61 -22.76
N ALA A 85 1.74 -17.39 -22.21
CA ALA A 85 1.34 -17.08 -20.84
C ALA A 85 0.69 -15.70 -20.67
N LEU A 86 -0.12 -15.57 -19.63
CA LEU A 86 -0.77 -14.36 -19.14
C LEU A 86 -0.21 -13.99 -17.76
N LEU A 87 0.25 -12.75 -17.60
CA LEU A 87 0.73 -12.20 -16.33
C LEU A 87 -0.28 -11.17 -15.78
N PRO A 88 -1.13 -11.55 -14.79
CA PRO A 88 -2.22 -10.69 -14.31
C PRO A 88 -1.83 -9.84 -13.09
N THR A 89 -0.65 -10.06 -12.51
CA THR A 89 -0.26 -9.51 -11.20
C THR A 89 0.33 -8.10 -11.26
N MET A 90 0.20 -7.40 -12.40
CA MET A 90 0.79 -6.07 -12.64
C MET A 90 -0.25 -4.98 -12.89
N GLY A 91 -1.52 -5.34 -13.11
CA GLY A 91 -2.59 -4.41 -13.50
C GLY A 91 -3.66 -4.21 -12.43
N GLY A 92 -3.30 -4.32 -11.14
CA GLY A 92 -4.23 -4.09 -10.04
C GLY A 92 -5.38 -5.08 -10.00
N GLN A 93 -6.54 -4.63 -9.50
CA GLN A 93 -7.72 -5.49 -9.36
C GLN A 93 -8.34 -5.82 -10.71
N THR A 94 -8.31 -4.87 -11.66
CA THR A 94 -8.83 -5.06 -13.02
C THR A 94 -8.20 -6.28 -13.68
N ALA A 95 -6.88 -6.42 -13.62
CA ALA A 95 -6.18 -7.54 -14.23
C ALA A 95 -6.48 -8.88 -13.54
N LEU A 96 -6.57 -8.93 -12.20
CA LEU A 96 -6.92 -10.15 -11.48
C LEU A 96 -8.35 -10.61 -11.78
N ASN A 97 -9.31 -9.69 -11.78
CA ASN A 97 -10.71 -10.00 -12.09
C ASN A 97 -10.84 -10.52 -13.52
N LEU A 98 -10.21 -9.87 -14.50
CA LEU A 98 -10.23 -10.30 -15.90
C LEU A 98 -9.56 -11.66 -16.09
N ALA A 99 -8.44 -11.92 -15.41
CA ALA A 99 -7.79 -13.23 -15.46
C ALA A 99 -8.71 -14.35 -14.95
N ARG A 100 -9.48 -14.08 -13.88
CA ARG A 100 -10.49 -15.01 -13.38
C ARG A 100 -11.64 -15.19 -14.38
N GLU A 101 -12.19 -14.10 -14.89
CA GLU A 101 -13.29 -14.14 -15.88
C GLU A 101 -12.89 -14.89 -17.16
N LEU A 102 -11.67 -14.68 -17.67
CA LEU A 102 -11.13 -15.39 -18.83
C LEU A 102 -10.99 -16.89 -18.57
N ALA A 103 -10.57 -17.27 -17.36
CA ALA A 103 -10.46 -18.67 -16.98
C ALA A 103 -11.82 -19.34 -16.80
N GLU A 104 -12.76 -18.69 -16.10
CA GLU A 104 -14.13 -19.17 -15.90
C GLU A 104 -14.89 -19.32 -17.22
N ALA A 105 -14.61 -18.45 -18.20
CA ALA A 105 -15.13 -18.54 -19.55
C ALA A 105 -14.45 -19.63 -20.41
N GLY A 106 -13.41 -20.30 -19.92
CA GLY A 106 -12.66 -21.34 -20.64
C GLY A 106 -11.69 -20.81 -21.71
N VAL A 107 -11.53 -19.48 -21.83
CA VAL A 107 -10.70 -18.85 -22.86
C VAL A 107 -9.23 -19.23 -22.70
N LEU A 108 -8.71 -19.22 -21.47
CA LEU A 108 -7.31 -19.57 -21.22
C LEU A 108 -7.00 -21.02 -21.60
N GLU A 109 -7.92 -21.94 -21.32
CA GLU A 109 -7.79 -23.36 -21.68
C GLU A 109 -7.89 -23.56 -23.20
N GLU A 110 -8.90 -22.97 -23.84
CA GLU A 110 -9.11 -23.05 -25.30
C GLU A 110 -7.90 -22.52 -26.09
N LEU A 111 -7.32 -21.42 -25.61
CA LEU A 111 -6.17 -20.79 -26.26
C LEU A 111 -4.82 -21.37 -25.80
N SER A 112 -4.81 -22.30 -24.83
CA SER A 112 -3.61 -22.85 -24.20
C SER A 112 -2.68 -21.78 -23.60
N VAL A 113 -3.28 -20.76 -22.96
CA VAL A 113 -2.57 -19.66 -22.30
C VAL A 113 -2.40 -20.00 -20.83
N GLU A 114 -1.15 -20.10 -20.36
CA GLU A 114 -0.87 -20.36 -18.96
C GLU A 114 -0.96 -19.10 -18.09
N LEU A 115 -1.59 -19.18 -16.92
CA LEU A 115 -1.57 -18.08 -15.95
C LEU A 115 -0.30 -18.15 -15.09
N ILE A 116 0.57 -17.16 -15.18
CA ILE A 116 1.84 -17.10 -14.45
C ILE A 116 1.86 -16.01 -13.38
N GLY A 117 2.78 -16.12 -12.41
CA GLY A 117 2.89 -15.21 -11.27
C GLY A 117 1.93 -15.55 -10.14
N ALA A 118 0.62 -15.55 -10.42
CA ALA A 118 -0.43 -15.96 -9.49
C ALA A 118 -1.46 -16.88 -10.18
N PRO A 119 -1.48 -18.19 -9.85
CA PRO A 119 -2.52 -19.11 -10.27
C PRO A 119 -3.93 -18.72 -9.76
N LEU A 120 -4.98 -19.23 -10.40
CA LEU A 120 -6.37 -18.89 -10.06
C LEU A 120 -6.77 -19.27 -8.64
N ASP A 121 -6.31 -20.41 -8.14
CA ASP A 121 -6.60 -20.86 -6.78
C ASP A 121 -5.91 -19.96 -5.74
N VAL A 122 -4.74 -19.42 -6.06
CA VAL A 122 -4.03 -18.44 -5.25
C VAL A 122 -4.76 -17.10 -5.24
N ILE A 123 -5.21 -16.62 -6.40
CA ILE A 123 -6.02 -15.40 -6.51
C ILE A 123 -7.31 -15.58 -5.68
N ALA A 124 -8.04 -16.67 -5.89
CA ALA A 124 -9.27 -16.96 -5.17
C ALA A 124 -9.04 -17.04 -3.65
N ARG A 125 -7.97 -17.70 -3.20
CA ARG A 125 -7.67 -17.83 -1.77
C ARG A 125 -7.28 -16.52 -1.10
N ALA A 126 -6.71 -15.57 -1.84
CA ALA A 126 -6.38 -14.25 -1.31
C ALA A 126 -7.58 -13.29 -1.31
N GLU A 127 -8.39 -13.30 -2.37
CA GLU A 127 -9.48 -12.35 -2.60
C GLU A 127 -10.79 -12.77 -1.92
N ASP A 128 -11.03 -14.08 -1.76
CA ASP A 128 -12.18 -14.59 -1.01
C ASP A 128 -11.88 -14.57 0.49
N ARG A 129 -12.74 -13.88 1.24
CA ARG A 129 -12.56 -13.67 2.68
C ARG A 129 -12.59 -14.97 3.49
N GLU A 130 -13.40 -15.96 3.10
CA GLU A 130 -13.50 -17.23 3.81
C GLU A 130 -12.27 -18.09 3.53
N LEU A 131 -11.89 -18.21 2.26
CA LEU A 131 -10.68 -18.95 1.88
C LEU A 131 -9.42 -18.32 2.48
N PHE A 132 -9.33 -16.99 2.53
CA PHE A 132 -8.22 -16.28 3.15
C PHE A 132 -8.18 -16.55 4.66
N ARG A 133 -9.32 -16.42 5.35
CA ARG A 133 -9.42 -16.74 6.78
C ARG A 133 -8.97 -18.17 7.06
N ASP A 134 -9.44 -19.13 6.28
CA ASP A 134 -9.10 -20.55 6.47
C ASP A 134 -7.60 -20.78 6.22
N ALA A 135 -7.02 -20.13 5.21
CA ALA A 135 -5.58 -20.17 4.95
C ALA A 135 -4.75 -19.61 6.12
N VAL A 136 -5.12 -18.43 6.63
CA VAL A 136 -4.45 -17.79 7.78
C VAL A 136 -4.59 -18.64 9.05
N GLN A 137 -5.77 -19.21 9.30
CA GLN A 137 -6.01 -20.09 10.46
C GLN A 137 -5.24 -21.40 10.36
N SER A 138 -5.01 -21.93 9.16
CA SER A 138 -4.23 -23.16 8.95
C SER A 138 -2.78 -23.05 9.43
N VAL A 139 -2.24 -21.83 9.51
CA VAL A 139 -0.89 -21.54 10.05
C VAL A 139 -0.91 -20.97 11.47
N GLY A 140 -2.05 -21.07 12.17
CA GLY A 140 -2.19 -20.66 13.57
C GLY A 140 -2.30 -19.15 13.79
N LEU A 141 -2.48 -18.37 12.73
CA LEU A 141 -2.69 -16.92 12.80
C LEU A 141 -4.18 -16.60 12.86
N ARG A 142 -4.51 -15.35 13.22
CA ARG A 142 -5.89 -14.88 13.38
C ARG A 142 -6.18 -13.74 12.42
N VAL A 143 -7.39 -13.73 11.88
CA VAL A 143 -8.00 -12.57 11.22
C VAL A 143 -9.06 -11.97 12.14
N PRO A 144 -9.49 -10.71 11.95
CA PRO A 144 -10.62 -10.16 12.68
C PRO A 144 -11.86 -11.04 12.51
N GLN A 145 -12.52 -11.39 13.61
CA GLN A 145 -13.73 -12.22 13.56
C GLN A 145 -14.89 -11.46 12.90
N SER A 146 -15.65 -12.12 12.04
CA SER A 146 -16.88 -11.57 11.47
C SER A 146 -18.00 -12.60 11.49
N ARG A 147 -19.24 -12.14 11.72
CA ARG A 147 -20.44 -12.97 11.74
C ARG A 147 -21.64 -12.22 11.18
N ILE A 148 -22.42 -12.89 10.32
CA ILE A 148 -23.75 -12.42 9.97
C ILE A 148 -24.71 -12.83 11.08
N VAL A 149 -25.42 -11.86 11.64
CA VAL A 149 -26.37 -12.01 12.73
C VAL A 149 -27.76 -11.65 12.19
N THR A 150 -28.74 -12.51 12.45
CA THR A 150 -30.14 -12.34 12.02
C THR A 150 -31.12 -12.25 13.18
N SER A 151 -30.63 -12.36 14.41
CA SER A 151 -31.41 -12.24 15.65
C SER A 151 -30.58 -11.51 16.73
N PRO A 152 -31.19 -10.64 17.55
CA PRO A 152 -30.51 -10.01 18.70
C PRO A 152 -29.90 -10.98 19.71
N ASP A 153 -30.39 -12.23 19.72
CA ASP A 153 -29.89 -13.28 20.62
C ASP A 153 -28.64 -13.98 20.06
N ASP A 154 -28.33 -13.81 18.77
CA ASP A 154 -27.19 -14.44 18.09
C ASP A 154 -25.91 -13.59 18.13
N VAL A 155 -25.68 -12.94 19.28
CA VAL A 155 -24.48 -12.14 19.55
C VAL A 155 -23.51 -12.83 20.53
N ALA A 156 -23.83 -14.07 20.95
CA ALA A 156 -23.01 -14.82 21.88
C ALA A 156 -21.66 -15.21 21.24
N GLY A 157 -20.57 -14.91 21.97
CA GLY A 157 -19.20 -15.22 21.54
C GLY A 157 -18.62 -14.26 20.50
N VAL A 158 -19.30 -13.15 20.20
CA VAL A 158 -18.72 -12.06 19.40
C VAL A 158 -17.60 -11.38 20.18
N ALA A 159 -16.42 -11.25 19.58
CA ALA A 159 -15.31 -10.49 20.13
C ALA A 159 -15.65 -8.98 20.25
N LEU A 160 -15.24 -8.35 21.34
CA LEU A 160 -15.42 -6.92 21.58
C LEU A 160 -14.06 -6.23 21.75
N PRO A 161 -13.93 -4.94 21.35
CA PRO A 161 -14.95 -4.11 20.71
C PRO A 161 -15.33 -4.62 19.32
N ALA A 162 -16.49 -4.23 18.81
CA ALA A 162 -17.01 -4.66 17.51
C ALA A 162 -17.63 -3.51 16.71
N VAL A 163 -17.73 -3.70 15.40
CA VAL A 163 -18.49 -2.86 14.47
C VAL A 163 -19.71 -3.63 14.02
N VAL A 164 -20.89 -3.04 14.21
CA VAL A 164 -22.15 -3.56 13.68
C VAL A 164 -22.48 -2.80 12.39
N ARG A 165 -22.80 -3.52 11.32
CA ARG A 165 -23.17 -2.95 10.02
C ARG A 165 -24.44 -3.62 9.47
N PRO A 166 -25.55 -2.87 9.34
CA PRO A 166 -26.76 -3.40 8.73
C PRO A 166 -26.55 -3.69 7.25
N ALA A 167 -27.06 -4.84 6.79
CA ALA A 167 -27.01 -5.19 5.38
C ALA A 167 -27.88 -4.24 4.55
N PHE A 168 -27.47 -3.95 3.31
CA PHE A 168 -28.21 -3.11 2.36
C PHE A 168 -28.56 -1.69 2.85
N THR A 169 -27.74 -1.13 3.75
CA THR A 169 -27.82 0.28 4.15
C THR A 169 -26.64 1.06 3.56
N LEU A 170 -26.83 2.37 3.31
CA LEU A 170 -25.80 3.25 2.76
C LEU A 170 -25.22 4.14 3.87
N GLY A 171 -23.95 4.52 3.74
CA GLY A 171 -23.32 5.51 4.63
C GLY A 171 -23.22 5.10 6.10
N GLY A 172 -23.25 3.80 6.41
CA GLY A 172 -23.20 3.30 7.79
C GLY A 172 -24.49 3.54 8.59
N HIS A 173 -25.61 3.83 7.91
CA HIS A 173 -26.91 4.00 8.56
C HIS A 173 -27.27 2.74 9.37
N GLY A 174 -27.58 2.92 10.66
CA GLY A 174 -27.91 1.84 11.60
C GLY A 174 -26.73 1.02 12.09
N GLY A 175 -25.52 1.33 11.61
CA GLY A 175 -24.28 0.77 12.12
C GLY A 175 -23.72 1.54 13.30
N GLY A 176 -22.70 0.97 13.94
CA GLY A 176 -22.04 1.61 15.08
C GLY A 176 -20.93 0.77 15.68
N PHE A 177 -20.01 1.45 16.35
CA PHE A 177 -19.00 0.82 17.20
C PHE A 177 -19.62 0.47 18.55
N VAL A 178 -19.27 -0.69 19.08
CA VAL A 178 -19.71 -1.17 20.38
C VAL A 178 -18.53 -1.73 21.17
N GLU A 179 -18.48 -1.43 22.45
CA GLU A 179 -17.39 -1.85 23.34
C GLU A 179 -17.87 -2.90 24.36
N THR A 180 -19.17 -2.90 24.67
CA THR A 180 -19.76 -3.80 25.66
C THR A 180 -20.84 -4.69 25.06
N SER A 181 -21.08 -5.85 25.66
CA SER A 181 -22.13 -6.77 25.20
C SER A 181 -23.53 -6.16 25.25
N GLU A 182 -23.78 -5.25 26.21
CA GLU A 182 -25.04 -4.51 26.31
C GLU A 182 -25.22 -3.53 25.14
N GLN A 183 -24.16 -2.81 24.76
CA GLN A 183 -24.15 -1.97 23.57
C GLN A 183 -24.32 -2.79 22.31
N LEU A 184 -23.63 -3.92 22.20
CA LEU A 184 -23.72 -4.83 21.05
C LEU A 184 -25.16 -5.29 20.82
N ARG A 185 -25.84 -5.79 21.86
CA ARG A 185 -27.24 -6.23 21.72
C ARG A 185 -28.15 -5.11 21.22
N ARG A 186 -28.08 -3.92 21.84
CA ARG A 186 -28.88 -2.76 21.43
C ARG A 186 -28.59 -2.32 20.00
N GLN A 187 -27.32 -2.32 19.61
CA GLN A 187 -26.91 -1.92 18.27
C GLN A 187 -27.34 -2.94 17.22
N VAL A 188 -27.28 -4.23 17.53
CA VAL A 188 -27.79 -5.31 16.66
C VAL A 188 -29.32 -5.22 16.53
N GLU A 189 -30.07 -5.01 17.63
CA GLU A 189 -31.52 -4.80 17.57
C GLU A 189 -31.89 -3.65 16.64
N ARG A 190 -31.21 -2.50 16.79
CA ARG A 190 -31.37 -1.35 15.93
C ARG A 190 -30.99 -1.67 14.48
N GLY A 191 -29.83 -2.27 14.26
CA GLY A 191 -29.33 -2.58 12.93
C GLY A 191 -30.22 -3.57 12.17
N LEU A 192 -30.79 -4.56 12.85
CA LEU A 192 -31.75 -5.50 12.25
C LEU A 192 -33.04 -4.80 11.83
N ALA A 193 -33.51 -3.81 12.60
CA ALA A 193 -34.68 -3.01 12.25
C ALA A 193 -34.42 -2.06 11.07
N GLU A 194 -33.18 -1.58 10.91
CA GLU A 194 -32.79 -0.69 9.80
C GLU A 194 -32.41 -1.45 8.53
N SER A 195 -31.97 -2.70 8.64
CA SER A 195 -31.63 -3.56 7.49
C SER A 195 -32.88 -3.98 6.71
N PRO A 196 -32.98 -3.68 5.40
CA PRO A 196 -34.09 -4.14 4.55
C PRO A 196 -34.31 -5.66 4.51
N ILE A 197 -33.28 -6.45 4.79
CA ILE A 197 -33.33 -7.92 4.79
C ILE A 197 -33.23 -8.54 6.19
N GLY A 198 -33.30 -7.74 7.25
CA GLY A 198 -33.16 -8.22 8.63
C GLY A 198 -31.83 -8.93 8.94
N GLN A 199 -30.70 -8.43 8.41
CA GLN A 199 -29.37 -8.99 8.68
C GLN A 199 -28.40 -7.87 9.08
N VAL A 200 -27.51 -8.18 10.01
CA VAL A 200 -26.37 -7.31 10.35
C VAL A 200 -25.08 -8.11 10.30
N LEU A 201 -24.02 -7.50 9.78
CA LEU A 201 -22.66 -8.00 9.90
C LEU A 201 -22.06 -7.44 11.19
N VAL A 202 -21.56 -8.32 12.06
CA VAL A 202 -20.85 -7.94 13.27
C VAL A 202 -19.39 -8.36 13.11
N GLU A 203 -18.47 -7.41 13.21
CA GLU A 203 -17.04 -7.63 13.02
C GLU A 203 -16.25 -7.17 14.25
N GLU A 204 -15.25 -7.96 14.67
CA GLU A 204 -14.24 -7.54 15.63
C GLU A 204 -13.64 -6.20 15.20
N SER A 205 -13.65 -5.23 16.09
CA SER A 205 -13.09 -3.91 15.85
C SER A 205 -11.63 -3.92 16.27
N VAL A 206 -10.76 -3.84 15.28
CA VAL A 206 -9.34 -3.51 15.47
C VAL A 206 -9.07 -2.01 15.32
N ARG A 207 -10.11 -1.15 15.36
CA ARG A 207 -9.94 0.31 15.26
C ARG A 207 -9.00 0.83 16.33
N GLY A 208 -8.09 1.71 15.95
CA GLY A 208 -7.09 2.30 16.85
C GLY A 208 -5.88 1.40 17.11
N TRP A 209 -5.88 0.15 16.65
CA TRP A 209 -4.69 -0.70 16.67
C TRP A 209 -3.64 -0.14 15.69
N ASP A 210 -2.37 -0.40 15.98
CA ASP A 210 -1.29 0.01 15.10
C ASP A 210 -1.31 -0.86 13.84
N GLU A 211 -1.23 -0.24 12.66
CA GLU A 211 -1.36 -0.91 11.36
C GLU A 211 -0.01 -0.99 10.64
N PHE A 212 0.34 -2.20 10.19
CA PHE A 212 1.60 -2.50 9.54
C PHE A 212 1.39 -3.19 8.21
N GLU A 213 2.26 -2.92 7.25
CA GLU A 213 2.29 -3.61 5.96
C GLU A 213 3.69 -4.18 5.72
N LEU A 214 3.76 -5.42 5.24
CA LEU A 214 4.99 -6.05 4.78
C LEU A 214 4.91 -6.35 3.29
N GLU A 215 5.88 -5.85 2.54
CA GLU A 215 6.09 -6.21 1.14
C GLU A 215 6.98 -7.45 1.08
N VAL A 216 6.39 -8.57 0.67
CA VAL A 216 7.01 -9.89 0.70
C VAL A 216 7.24 -10.36 -0.72
N VAL A 217 8.39 -10.96 -0.98
CA VAL A 217 8.68 -11.63 -2.26
C VAL A 217 9.06 -13.08 -2.00
N ARG A 218 8.45 -14.00 -2.75
CA ARG A 218 8.70 -15.44 -2.68
C ARG A 218 9.02 -16.03 -4.04
N ASP A 219 9.96 -16.99 -4.06
CA ASP A 219 10.31 -17.76 -5.25
C ASP A 219 10.01 -19.26 -5.13
N ARG A 220 10.12 -19.98 -6.25
CA ARG A 220 9.88 -21.43 -6.35
C ARG A 220 10.85 -22.33 -5.56
N LYS A 221 11.92 -21.77 -4.98
CA LYS A 221 12.79 -22.48 -4.02
C LYS A 221 12.35 -22.27 -2.57
N ASP A 222 11.20 -21.62 -2.37
CA ASP A 222 10.67 -21.21 -1.08
C ASP A 222 11.55 -20.18 -0.35
N ASN A 223 12.42 -19.46 -1.09
CA ASN A 223 13.06 -18.29 -0.53
C ASN A 223 11.99 -17.22 -0.30
N VAL A 224 12.00 -16.62 0.88
CA VAL A 224 11.10 -15.51 1.25
C VAL A 224 11.95 -14.35 1.76
N VAL A 225 11.72 -13.16 1.22
CA VAL A 225 12.36 -11.92 1.67
C VAL A 225 11.31 -10.86 1.99
N ILE A 226 11.51 -10.15 3.10
CA ILE A 226 10.78 -8.92 3.39
C ILE A 226 11.53 -7.76 2.71
N VAL A 227 10.95 -7.21 1.65
CA VAL A 227 11.56 -6.11 0.90
C VAL A 227 11.42 -4.80 1.67
N CYS A 228 10.25 -4.56 2.26
CA CYS A 228 9.99 -3.35 3.01
C CYS A 228 8.93 -3.62 4.07
N SER A 229 9.08 -2.93 5.18
CA SER A 229 8.12 -2.87 6.26
C SER A 229 7.64 -1.43 6.39
N ILE A 230 6.33 -1.27 6.50
CA ILE A 230 5.64 0.01 6.52
C ILE A 230 4.80 0.05 7.80
N GLU A 231 4.89 1.15 8.52
CA GLU A 231 4.03 1.45 9.67
C GLU A 231 3.11 2.61 9.32
N ASN A 232 1.82 2.47 9.58
CA ASN A 232 0.85 3.52 9.36
C ASN A 232 0.87 4.46 10.58
N ILE A 233 0.94 5.77 10.32
CA ILE A 233 0.87 6.81 11.35
C ILE A 233 -0.59 6.98 11.79
N ASP A 234 -1.51 6.96 10.84
CA ASP A 234 -2.94 6.83 11.10
C ASP A 234 -3.25 5.37 11.47
N PRO A 235 -3.90 5.09 12.61
CA PRO A 235 -4.13 3.71 13.05
C PRO A 235 -5.28 3.05 12.27
N MET A 236 -5.45 1.75 12.52
CA MET A 236 -6.53 0.95 11.95
C MET A 236 -7.88 1.68 12.02
N GLY A 237 -8.57 1.72 10.88
CA GLY A 237 -9.82 2.45 10.69
C GLY A 237 -9.72 3.53 9.61
N VAL A 238 -8.50 3.97 9.28
CA VAL A 238 -8.19 4.72 8.06
C VAL A 238 -7.51 3.78 7.07
N HIS A 239 -7.96 3.75 5.83
CA HIS A 239 -7.38 2.90 4.80
C HIS A 239 -5.92 3.28 4.55
N THR A 240 -5.00 2.31 4.43
CA THR A 240 -3.55 2.52 4.18
C THR A 240 -3.23 3.52 3.05
N GLY A 241 -4.04 3.52 1.99
CA GLY A 241 -3.95 4.49 0.90
C GLY A 241 -4.26 5.94 1.29
N ASP A 242 -5.13 6.16 2.27
CA ASP A 242 -5.48 7.45 2.86
C ASP A 242 -4.71 7.78 4.15
N SER A 243 -3.89 6.84 4.64
CA SER A 243 -3.02 7.05 5.79
C SER A 243 -1.71 7.73 5.39
N ALA A 244 -1.15 8.54 6.28
CA ALA A 244 0.28 8.82 6.28
C ALA A 244 1.02 7.57 6.78
N THR A 245 2.10 7.17 6.11
CA THR A 245 2.83 5.94 6.43
C THR A 245 4.34 6.17 6.42
N VAL A 246 5.08 5.34 7.15
CA VAL A 246 6.54 5.43 7.30
C VAL A 246 7.22 4.10 6.99
N ALA A 247 8.39 4.16 6.35
CA ALA A 247 9.28 3.02 6.12
C ALA A 247 10.72 3.37 6.56
N PRO A 248 11.42 2.49 7.30
CA PRO A 248 10.89 1.25 7.89
C PRO A 248 9.88 1.55 9.03
N GLN A 249 9.31 0.51 9.62
CA GLN A 249 8.58 0.62 10.89
C GLN A 249 9.47 1.20 12.00
N MET A 250 8.88 1.98 12.89
CA MET A 250 9.58 2.80 13.89
C MET A 250 9.35 2.32 15.32
N THR A 251 8.16 1.78 15.63
CA THR A 251 7.73 1.59 17.03
C THR A 251 7.78 0.15 17.52
N LEU A 252 8.08 -0.81 16.63
CA LEU A 252 8.21 -2.22 17.01
C LEU A 252 9.56 -2.52 17.66
N SER A 253 9.53 -3.32 18.73
CA SER A 253 10.73 -4.05 19.16
C SER A 253 11.14 -5.07 18.09
N ASP A 254 12.41 -5.47 18.08
CA ASP A 254 12.89 -6.51 17.15
C ASP A 254 12.06 -7.81 17.28
N HIS A 255 11.74 -8.24 18.51
CA HIS A 255 10.88 -9.41 18.75
C HIS A 255 9.53 -9.28 18.05
N ALA A 256 8.84 -8.14 18.24
CA ALA A 256 7.55 -7.90 17.61
C ALA A 256 7.66 -7.82 16.07
N TYR A 257 8.76 -7.27 15.55
CA TYR A 257 9.02 -7.28 14.12
C TYR A 257 9.26 -8.70 13.57
N GLN A 258 10.03 -9.53 14.28
CA GLN A 258 10.23 -10.93 13.87
C GLN A 258 8.92 -11.72 13.88
N GLU A 259 8.02 -11.47 14.84
CA GLU A 259 6.66 -12.05 14.83
C GLU A 259 5.89 -11.68 13.56
N LEU A 260 5.90 -10.41 13.15
CA LEU A 260 5.26 -9.95 11.91
C LEU A 260 5.93 -10.56 10.67
N ARG A 261 7.26 -10.60 10.64
CA ARG A 261 8.06 -11.17 9.55
C ARG A 261 7.77 -12.66 9.35
N ASP A 262 7.76 -13.43 10.43
CA ASP A 262 7.44 -14.87 10.39
C ASP A 262 5.97 -15.10 10.02
N ALA A 263 5.05 -14.27 10.53
CA ALA A 263 3.64 -14.33 10.15
C ALA A 263 3.46 -14.05 8.65
N ALA A 264 4.14 -13.05 8.10
CA ALA A 264 4.09 -12.73 6.67
C ALA A 264 4.62 -13.87 5.80
N ALA A 265 5.73 -14.48 6.20
CA ALA A 265 6.29 -15.65 5.53
C ALA A 265 5.39 -16.89 5.63
N ALA A 266 4.61 -17.03 6.71
CA ALA A 266 3.61 -18.08 6.85
C ALA A 266 2.38 -17.82 5.98
N VAL A 267 1.86 -16.59 5.97
CA VAL A 267 0.67 -16.20 5.18
C VAL A 267 0.93 -16.35 3.69
N ILE A 268 2.04 -15.85 3.16
CA ILE A 268 2.32 -15.96 1.71
C ILE A 268 2.42 -17.42 1.24
N ARG A 269 2.95 -18.31 2.10
CA ARG A 269 2.99 -19.76 1.86
C ARG A 269 1.61 -20.40 1.94
N ALA A 270 0.84 -20.06 2.97
CA ALA A 270 -0.50 -20.60 3.18
C ALA A 270 -1.46 -20.20 2.05
N VAL A 271 -1.34 -18.98 1.55
CA VAL A 271 -2.12 -18.52 0.40
C VAL A 271 -1.62 -19.17 -0.91
N GLY A 272 -0.33 -19.45 -1.01
CA GLY A 272 0.25 -20.22 -2.11
C GLY A 272 0.94 -19.39 -3.19
N VAL A 273 1.28 -18.13 -2.93
CA VAL A 273 2.05 -17.31 -3.89
C VAL A 273 3.48 -17.85 -3.94
N GLU A 274 3.85 -18.54 -5.02
CA GLU A 274 5.16 -19.18 -5.17
C GLU A 274 6.17 -18.36 -5.99
N CYS A 275 5.72 -17.50 -6.90
CA CYS A 275 6.60 -16.82 -7.86
C CYS A 275 6.21 -15.35 -8.05
N GLY A 276 6.35 -14.53 -7.01
CA GLY A 276 5.91 -13.14 -7.09
C GLY A 276 6.07 -12.35 -5.79
N GLY A 277 5.59 -11.11 -5.84
CA GLY A 277 5.49 -10.22 -4.69
C GLY A 277 4.05 -10.09 -4.21
N SER A 278 3.87 -9.92 -2.91
CA SER A 278 2.58 -9.69 -2.25
C SER A 278 2.74 -8.64 -1.14
N ASN A 279 1.67 -7.87 -0.92
CA ASN A 279 1.53 -7.00 0.25
C ASN A 279 0.68 -7.73 1.30
N ILE A 280 1.14 -7.78 2.55
CA ILE A 280 0.41 -8.39 3.68
C ILE A 280 0.22 -7.33 4.77
N GLN A 281 -1.01 -7.18 5.23
CA GLN A 281 -1.38 -6.17 6.22
C GLN A 281 -1.69 -6.80 7.58
N PHE A 282 -1.28 -6.11 8.64
CA PHE A 282 -1.42 -6.55 10.02
C PHE A 282 -1.95 -5.42 10.90
N ALA A 283 -2.86 -5.75 11.80
CA ALA A 283 -3.19 -4.92 12.95
C ALA A 283 -2.53 -5.51 14.19
N ARG A 284 -1.86 -4.67 14.98
CA ARG A 284 -1.25 -5.07 16.24
C ARG A 284 -1.74 -4.21 17.39
N GLU A 285 -2.28 -4.85 18.42
CA GLU A 285 -2.71 -4.15 19.63
C GLU A 285 -1.47 -3.70 20.41
N ARG A 286 -1.48 -2.45 20.89
CA ARG A 286 -0.28 -1.76 21.38
C ARG A 286 0.20 -2.32 22.72
N GLU A 287 -0.71 -2.66 23.63
CA GLU A 287 -0.37 -3.05 25.01
C GLU A 287 -0.13 -4.56 25.15
N THR A 288 -1.06 -5.36 24.66
CA THR A 288 -1.09 -6.83 24.73
C THR A 288 -0.21 -7.48 23.67
N GLY A 289 -0.03 -6.79 22.54
CA GLY A 289 0.68 -7.31 21.39
C GLY A 289 -0.05 -8.33 20.55
N GLU A 290 -1.36 -8.45 20.73
CA GLU A 290 -2.18 -9.28 19.86
C GLU A 290 -2.05 -8.87 18.39
N LEU A 291 -1.86 -9.86 17.52
CA LEU A 291 -1.75 -9.69 16.07
C LEU A 291 -3.03 -10.16 15.38
N ARG A 292 -3.46 -9.43 14.37
CA ARG A 292 -4.48 -9.85 13.39
C ARG A 292 -3.94 -9.63 11.99
N VAL A 293 -4.03 -10.65 11.14
CA VAL A 293 -3.80 -10.52 9.70
C VAL A 293 -5.07 -9.91 9.10
N ILE A 294 -4.93 -8.81 8.36
CA ILE A 294 -6.05 -8.07 7.80
C ILE A 294 -6.38 -8.57 6.40
N GLU A 295 -5.40 -8.53 5.51
CA GLU A 295 -5.54 -9.00 4.14
C GLU A 295 -4.17 -9.30 3.53
N MET A 296 -4.18 -9.99 2.39
CA MET A 296 -3.02 -10.12 1.52
C MET A 296 -3.43 -9.82 0.08
N ASN A 297 -2.66 -8.98 -0.60
CA ASN A 297 -2.82 -8.70 -2.02
C ASN A 297 -1.82 -9.56 -2.82
N PRO A 298 -2.25 -10.55 -3.63
CA PRO A 298 -1.37 -11.52 -4.32
C PRO A 298 -0.79 -10.93 -5.62
N ARG A 299 -0.40 -9.66 -5.59
CA ARG A 299 0.03 -8.86 -6.74
C ARG A 299 0.87 -7.68 -6.28
N VAL A 300 1.45 -6.96 -7.25
CA VAL A 300 1.95 -5.61 -6.96
C VAL A 300 0.80 -4.69 -6.54
N SER A 301 1.15 -3.68 -5.74
CA SER A 301 0.24 -2.74 -5.12
C SER A 301 0.85 -1.32 -5.12
N ARG A 302 0.07 -0.32 -4.67
CA ARG A 302 0.63 1.02 -4.38
C ARG A 302 1.76 0.92 -3.35
N SER A 303 1.59 0.09 -2.32
CA SER A 303 2.57 -0.13 -1.26
C SER A 303 3.84 -0.78 -1.81
N SER A 304 3.73 -1.68 -2.80
CA SER A 304 4.90 -2.25 -3.48
C SER A 304 5.66 -1.22 -4.32
N ALA A 305 4.96 -0.25 -4.92
CA ALA A 305 5.58 0.84 -5.65
C ALA A 305 6.29 1.80 -4.69
N LEU A 306 5.63 2.18 -3.59
CA LEU A 306 6.21 2.95 -2.50
C LEU A 306 7.46 2.26 -1.93
N ALA A 307 7.37 0.98 -1.59
CA ALA A 307 8.48 0.18 -1.08
C ALA A 307 9.64 0.08 -2.07
N SER A 308 9.34 -0.06 -3.37
CA SER A 308 10.38 -0.06 -4.40
C SER A 308 11.12 1.28 -4.47
N LYS A 309 10.42 2.41 -4.25
CA LYS A 309 11.04 3.74 -4.18
C LYS A 309 11.76 3.98 -2.86
N ALA A 310 11.23 3.46 -1.76
CA ALA A 310 11.84 3.59 -0.44
C ALA A 310 13.16 2.83 -0.35
N THR A 311 13.20 1.61 -0.89
CA THR A 311 14.34 0.69 -0.74
C THR A 311 15.28 0.69 -1.94
N GLY A 312 14.79 1.13 -3.10
CA GLY A 312 15.48 0.94 -4.37
C GLY A 312 15.44 -0.50 -4.90
N TYR A 313 14.75 -1.42 -4.21
CA TYR A 313 14.53 -2.79 -4.63
C TYR A 313 13.38 -2.84 -5.65
N PRO A 314 13.58 -3.27 -6.91
CA PRO A 314 12.56 -3.13 -7.96
C PRO A 314 11.57 -4.31 -7.95
N ILE A 315 10.60 -4.30 -7.03
CA ILE A 315 9.69 -5.44 -6.75
C ILE A 315 9.01 -5.97 -8.02
N ALA A 316 8.37 -5.10 -8.82
CA ALA A 316 7.65 -5.51 -10.03
C ALA A 316 8.56 -6.21 -11.06
N LYS A 317 9.80 -5.74 -11.22
CA LYS A 317 10.80 -6.35 -12.09
C LYS A 317 11.22 -7.72 -11.56
N VAL A 318 11.48 -7.83 -10.25
CA VAL A 318 11.84 -9.11 -9.63
C VAL A 318 10.68 -10.10 -9.77
N ALA A 319 9.46 -9.70 -9.43
CA ALA A 319 8.26 -10.53 -9.55
C ALA A 319 8.03 -11.02 -11.00
N ALA A 320 8.24 -10.17 -12.01
CA ALA A 320 8.14 -10.57 -13.41
C ALA A 320 9.18 -11.66 -13.79
N LYS A 321 10.42 -11.55 -13.29
CA LYS A 321 11.45 -12.58 -13.47
C LYS A 321 11.09 -13.88 -12.74
N LEU A 322 10.59 -13.79 -11.51
CA LEU A 322 10.15 -14.97 -10.76
C LEU A 322 9.02 -15.71 -11.48
N ALA A 323 8.05 -14.99 -12.04
CA ALA A 323 6.93 -15.56 -12.80
C ALA A 323 7.37 -16.40 -14.01
N VAL A 324 8.56 -16.14 -14.57
CA VAL A 324 9.16 -16.89 -15.68
C VAL A 324 10.27 -17.85 -15.23
N GLY A 325 10.32 -18.20 -13.94
CA GLY A 325 11.10 -19.32 -13.42
C GLY A 325 12.45 -18.98 -12.77
N TYR A 326 12.83 -17.71 -12.69
CA TYR A 326 14.02 -17.32 -11.91
C TYR A 326 13.79 -17.58 -10.43
N THR A 327 14.89 -17.75 -9.69
CA THR A 327 14.91 -17.68 -8.23
C THR A 327 15.63 -16.41 -7.78
N LEU A 328 15.38 -15.94 -6.55
CA LEU A 328 15.90 -14.67 -6.04
C LEU A 328 17.44 -14.61 -6.05
N ASP A 329 18.11 -15.75 -5.86
CA ASP A 329 19.57 -15.88 -5.95
C ASP A 329 20.12 -15.74 -7.37
N GLU A 330 19.28 -15.95 -8.40
CA GLU A 330 19.65 -15.84 -9.82
C GLU A 330 19.45 -14.42 -10.37
N ILE A 331 18.75 -13.54 -9.65
CA ILE A 331 18.45 -12.16 -10.09
C ILE A 331 19.46 -11.20 -9.43
N PRO A 332 20.23 -10.41 -10.21
CA PRO A 332 21.15 -9.43 -9.64
C PRO A 332 20.40 -8.22 -9.04
N ASN A 333 20.94 -7.65 -7.96
CA ASN A 333 20.50 -6.37 -7.41
C ASN A 333 20.93 -5.23 -8.34
N ASP A 334 19.96 -4.45 -8.84
CA ASP A 334 20.20 -3.35 -9.79
C ASP A 334 21.08 -2.22 -9.25
N LEU A 335 21.02 -1.95 -7.95
CA LEU A 335 21.73 -0.85 -7.31
C LEU A 335 23.18 -1.21 -7.02
N THR A 336 23.42 -2.31 -6.30
CA THR A 336 24.77 -2.71 -5.91
C THR A 336 25.50 -3.42 -7.05
N ARG A 337 24.77 -4.13 -7.92
CA ARG A 337 25.28 -4.98 -9.01
C ARG A 337 26.23 -6.11 -8.59
N THR A 338 26.46 -6.26 -7.29
CA THR A 338 27.39 -7.24 -6.71
C THR A 338 26.72 -8.20 -5.73
N THR A 339 25.43 -7.99 -5.43
CA THR A 339 24.63 -8.86 -4.57
C THR A 339 23.42 -9.40 -5.34
N PRO A 340 22.86 -10.56 -4.95
CA PRO A 340 21.62 -11.06 -5.53
C PRO A 340 20.40 -10.27 -5.02
N ALA A 341 19.22 -10.57 -5.55
CA ALA A 341 17.92 -10.08 -5.08
C ALA A 341 17.43 -10.85 -3.84
N SER A 342 18.05 -11.98 -3.48
CA SER A 342 17.77 -12.74 -2.26
C SER A 342 18.33 -12.07 -1.00
N PHE A 343 17.87 -10.85 -0.68
CA PHE A 343 18.25 -10.12 0.52
C PHE A 343 17.09 -9.22 0.99
N GLU A 344 17.12 -8.82 2.25
CA GLU A 344 16.21 -7.83 2.82
C GLU A 344 16.92 -6.47 2.85
N PRO A 345 16.40 -5.43 2.17
CA PRO A 345 16.98 -4.09 2.21
C PRO A 345 17.07 -3.52 3.63
N THR A 346 18.13 -2.76 3.90
CA THR A 346 18.28 -1.98 5.13
C THR A 346 18.43 -0.51 4.77
N LEU A 347 17.61 0.34 5.38
CA LEU A 347 17.58 1.78 5.11
C LEU A 347 18.36 2.52 6.18
N ASP A 348 19.25 3.43 5.76
CA ASP A 348 19.93 4.36 6.67
C ASP A 348 19.27 5.75 6.68
N TYR A 349 18.01 5.79 6.24
CA TYR A 349 17.11 6.93 6.17
C TYR A 349 15.68 6.46 6.46
N VAL A 350 14.79 7.44 6.66
CA VAL A 350 13.36 7.26 6.85
C VAL A 350 12.64 7.78 5.61
N VAL A 351 11.60 7.06 5.21
CA VAL A 351 10.68 7.44 4.13
C VAL A 351 9.31 7.66 4.72
N VAL A 352 8.66 8.77 4.40
CA VAL A 352 7.27 9.04 4.78
C VAL A 352 6.45 9.26 3.51
N LYS A 353 5.29 8.63 3.44
CA LYS A 353 4.27 8.85 2.41
C LYS A 353 3.13 9.65 3.00
N PHE A 354 2.64 10.62 2.24
CA PHE A 354 1.46 11.41 2.56
C PHE A 354 0.43 11.34 1.43
N PRO A 355 -0.85 11.09 1.73
CA PRO A 355 -1.92 11.12 0.73
C PRO A 355 -2.22 12.55 0.25
N ARG A 356 -2.66 12.66 -1.00
CA ARG A 356 -3.23 13.88 -1.60
C ARG A 356 -4.71 13.68 -1.83
N PHE A 357 -5.53 14.49 -1.18
CA PHE A 357 -6.99 14.54 -1.35
C PHE A 357 -7.39 15.73 -2.21
N ALA A 358 -8.49 15.64 -2.95
CA ALA A 358 -9.02 16.75 -3.75
C ALA A 358 -10.46 17.13 -3.33
N PHE A 359 -10.73 17.18 -2.03
CA PHE A 359 -12.07 17.46 -1.47
C PHE A 359 -12.63 18.83 -1.87
N GLU A 360 -11.76 19.79 -2.22
CA GLU A 360 -12.12 21.10 -2.75
C GLU A 360 -12.97 21.00 -4.03
N LYS A 361 -12.79 19.93 -4.82
CA LYS A 361 -13.58 19.67 -6.04
C LYS A 361 -14.95 19.06 -5.74
N PHE A 362 -15.19 18.62 -4.50
CA PHE A 362 -16.39 17.88 -4.10
C PHE A 362 -16.96 18.43 -2.78
N PRO A 363 -17.54 19.66 -2.77
CA PRO A 363 -17.94 20.34 -1.54
C PRO A 363 -19.03 19.63 -0.73
N GLY A 364 -19.85 18.79 -1.36
CA GLY A 364 -20.87 17.97 -0.69
C GLY A 364 -20.39 16.58 -0.25
N ALA A 365 -19.13 16.22 -0.52
CA ALA A 365 -18.60 14.91 -0.15
C ALA A 365 -18.24 14.87 1.34
N ASP A 366 -18.47 13.73 1.97
CA ASP A 366 -18.00 13.46 3.32
C ASP A 366 -16.46 13.35 3.35
N ARG A 367 -15.84 14.19 4.17
CA ARG A 367 -14.38 14.31 4.32
C ARG A 367 -13.81 13.39 5.41
N THR A 368 -14.66 12.68 6.15
CA THR A 368 -14.25 11.75 7.20
C THR A 368 -13.46 10.60 6.57
N LEU A 369 -12.24 10.36 7.04
CA LEU A 369 -11.44 9.24 6.57
C LEU A 369 -11.95 7.94 7.20
N GLY A 370 -11.86 6.86 6.44
CA GLY A 370 -12.35 5.54 6.84
C GLY A 370 -11.64 4.45 6.05
N THR A 371 -12.22 3.25 6.01
CA THR A 371 -11.66 2.10 5.28
C THR A 371 -11.85 2.19 3.76
N GLN A 372 -12.61 3.16 3.25
CA GLN A 372 -12.72 3.44 1.82
C GLN A 372 -11.80 4.59 1.44
N MET A 373 -10.91 4.34 0.49
CA MET A 373 -9.95 5.32 -0.01
C MET A 373 -10.65 6.50 -0.70
N LYS A 374 -10.18 7.71 -0.44
CA LYS A 374 -10.66 8.99 -1.00
C LYS A 374 -9.53 9.85 -1.58
N SER A 375 -8.27 9.48 -1.33
CA SER A 375 -7.10 10.15 -1.91
C SER A 375 -6.98 9.90 -3.42
N VAL A 376 -6.47 10.92 -4.13
CA VAL A 376 -6.29 10.94 -5.59
C VAL A 376 -4.82 10.77 -6.01
N GLY A 377 -3.92 10.65 -5.04
CA GLY A 377 -2.49 10.52 -5.25
C GLY A 377 -1.74 10.58 -3.92
N GLU A 378 -0.41 10.61 -3.98
CA GLU A 378 0.46 10.59 -2.81
C GLU A 378 1.80 11.26 -3.10
N ALA A 379 2.45 11.75 -2.03
CA ALA A 379 3.78 12.33 -2.05
C ALA A 379 4.70 11.55 -1.10
N MET A 380 5.97 11.38 -1.48
CA MET A 380 6.96 10.66 -0.69
C MET A 380 8.13 11.58 -0.33
N GLY A 381 8.47 11.63 0.96
CA GLY A 381 9.61 12.36 1.51
C GLY A 381 10.65 11.41 2.10
N ILE A 382 11.93 11.65 1.82
CA ILE A 382 13.05 10.89 2.38
C ILE A 382 13.87 11.80 3.28
N GLY A 383 14.20 11.39 4.50
CA GLY A 383 15.01 12.15 5.46
C GLY A 383 15.90 11.24 6.31
N ARG A 384 16.94 11.79 6.93
CA ARG A 384 17.81 11.04 7.87
C ARG A 384 17.15 10.81 9.23
N THR A 385 16.04 11.50 9.49
CA THR A 385 15.21 11.37 10.68
C THR A 385 13.74 11.33 10.26
N PHE A 386 12.88 10.85 11.15
CA PHE A 386 11.42 10.82 10.92
C PHE A 386 10.87 12.21 10.61
N LEU A 387 11.16 13.22 11.44
CA LEU A 387 10.64 14.57 11.24
C LEU A 387 11.12 15.21 9.93
N GLU A 388 12.37 14.96 9.54
CA GLU A 388 12.86 15.44 8.25
C GLU A 388 12.07 14.84 7.08
N ALA A 389 11.84 13.52 7.11
CA ALA A 389 11.06 12.82 6.09
C ALA A 389 9.59 13.25 6.09
N TYR A 390 8.98 13.32 7.28
CA TYR A 390 7.59 13.69 7.51
C TYR A 390 7.28 15.08 6.97
N LEU A 391 8.04 16.10 7.39
CA LEU A 391 7.82 17.47 6.93
C LEU A 391 8.10 17.61 5.43
N LYS A 392 9.04 16.84 4.87
CA LYS A 392 9.30 16.80 3.42
C LYS A 392 8.10 16.25 2.66
N ALA A 393 7.57 15.13 3.10
CA ALA A 393 6.41 14.50 2.49
C ALA A 393 5.16 15.39 2.59
N GLN A 394 4.91 15.95 3.78
CA GLN A 394 3.76 16.82 4.06
C GLN A 394 3.73 18.05 3.14
N ARG A 395 4.86 18.76 2.99
CA ARG A 395 4.91 19.96 2.14
C ARG A 395 4.90 19.66 0.64
N SER A 396 5.27 18.46 0.23
CA SER A 396 5.25 18.01 -1.17
C SER A 396 3.87 17.54 -1.65
N ARG A 397 2.81 17.78 -0.87
CA ARG A 397 1.42 17.47 -1.24
C ARG A 397 0.82 18.42 -2.28
N GLU A 398 1.52 19.52 -2.61
CA GLU A 398 1.09 20.53 -3.58
C GLU A 398 -0.37 20.97 -3.31
N LEU A 399 -0.60 21.47 -2.10
CA LEU A 399 -1.90 21.98 -1.66
C LEU A 399 -2.15 23.38 -2.25
N ASP A 400 -3.42 23.75 -2.39
CA ASP A 400 -3.78 25.06 -2.95
C ASP A 400 -3.23 26.22 -2.11
N VAL A 401 -2.90 27.31 -2.80
CA VAL A 401 -2.33 28.54 -2.22
C VAL A 401 -3.19 29.04 -1.06
N GLY A 402 -2.57 29.25 0.11
CA GLY A 402 -3.25 29.66 1.35
C GLY A 402 -3.52 28.52 2.34
N THR A 403 -3.27 27.27 1.95
CA THR A 403 -3.23 26.14 2.89
C THR A 403 -1.86 26.11 3.55
N SER A 404 -1.75 26.51 4.82
CA SER A 404 -0.50 26.47 5.57
C SER A 404 0.03 25.02 5.61
N ALA A 405 1.28 24.82 5.17
CA ALA A 405 1.97 23.52 5.26
C ALA A 405 2.33 23.17 6.71
N THR A 406 2.39 24.17 7.59
CA THR A 406 2.76 24.11 9.02
C THR A 406 1.55 24.01 9.95
N ALA A 407 0.32 24.12 9.44
CA ALA A 407 -0.88 23.82 10.22
C ALA A 407 -0.82 22.35 10.63
N SER A 408 -0.38 22.12 11.87
CA SER A 408 -0.31 20.77 12.41
C SER A 408 -1.68 20.14 12.34
N PRO A 409 -1.82 18.99 11.68
CA PRO A 409 -3.05 18.24 11.80
C PRO A 409 -3.25 17.97 13.29
N GLN A 410 -4.46 18.23 13.79
CA GLN A 410 -4.87 17.67 15.08
C GLN A 410 -4.82 16.15 14.90
N LEU A 411 -3.73 15.53 15.36
CA LEU A 411 -3.56 14.09 15.33
C LEU A 411 -4.59 13.47 16.26
N SER A 412 -5.20 12.36 15.85
CA SER A 412 -6.08 11.60 16.73
C SER A 412 -5.32 11.14 17.98
N ASP A 413 -6.01 11.02 19.10
CA ASP A 413 -5.46 10.41 20.32
C ASP A 413 -5.05 8.94 20.12
N ASP A 414 -5.61 8.29 19.09
CA ASP A 414 -5.29 6.92 18.72
C ASP A 414 -3.91 6.79 18.04
N VAL A 415 -3.35 7.88 17.50
CA VAL A 415 -2.00 7.87 16.88
C VAL A 415 -0.96 7.48 17.93
N HIS A 416 0.00 6.64 17.51
CA HIS A 416 1.03 6.13 18.41
C HIS A 416 1.75 7.30 19.14
N PRO A 417 1.89 7.26 20.48
CA PRO A 417 2.44 8.36 21.27
C PRO A 417 3.82 8.83 20.81
N TRP A 418 4.64 7.91 20.29
CA TRP A 418 5.94 8.25 19.72
C TRP A 418 5.83 9.25 18.55
N PHE A 419 4.96 9.00 17.56
CA PHE A 419 4.77 9.91 16.43
C PHE A 419 4.23 11.27 16.89
N ARG A 420 3.25 11.27 17.82
CA ARG A 420 2.72 12.51 18.39
C ARG A 420 3.82 13.33 19.06
N SER A 421 4.63 12.70 19.92
CA SER A 421 5.72 13.37 20.62
C SER A 421 6.78 13.93 19.67
N GLU A 422 7.13 13.18 18.62
CA GLU A 422 8.05 13.69 17.59
C GLU A 422 7.44 14.90 16.88
N ILE A 423 6.20 14.82 16.42
CA ILE A 423 5.54 15.92 15.67
C ILE A 423 5.38 17.17 16.54
N GLU A 424 5.08 17.02 17.83
CA GLU A 424 5.04 18.12 18.81
C GLU A 424 6.37 18.87 18.94
N CYS A 425 7.51 18.19 18.73
CA CYS A 425 8.83 18.82 18.80
C CYS A 425 9.01 19.93 17.74
N VAL A 426 8.25 19.89 16.63
CA VAL A 426 8.30 20.93 15.59
C VAL A 426 7.81 22.26 16.14
N HIS A 427 6.68 22.29 16.85
CA HIS A 427 6.17 23.51 17.48
C HIS A 427 7.13 24.03 18.55
N VAL A 428 7.61 23.14 19.42
CA VAL A 428 8.58 23.51 20.47
C VAL A 428 9.85 24.12 19.87
N ALA A 429 10.27 23.68 18.69
CA ALA A 429 11.41 24.24 17.99
C ALA A 429 11.11 25.61 17.36
N LEU A 430 9.95 25.77 16.72
CA LEU A 430 9.52 27.03 16.10
C LEU A 430 9.20 28.13 17.13
N ASP A 431 8.56 27.79 18.25
CA ASP A 431 8.21 28.73 19.33
C ASP A 431 9.44 29.39 19.98
N ARG A 432 10.62 28.79 19.83
CA ARG A 432 11.90 29.32 20.32
C ARG A 432 12.54 30.31 19.34
N VAL A 433 12.00 30.45 18.13
CA VAL A 433 12.52 31.34 17.10
C VAL A 433 11.77 32.68 17.19
N ALA A 434 12.41 33.70 17.76
CA ALA A 434 11.83 35.03 17.88
C ALA A 434 12.04 35.90 16.63
N SER A 435 13.19 35.78 15.99
CA SER A 435 13.58 36.56 14.80
C SER A 435 14.57 35.74 13.96
N ILE A 436 14.52 35.95 12.65
CA ILE A 436 15.41 35.27 11.70
C ILE A 436 16.85 35.81 11.82
N GLU A 437 17.01 37.08 12.21
CA GLU A 437 18.30 37.76 12.35
C GLU A 437 19.13 37.18 13.49
N ASP A 438 18.47 36.71 14.55
CA ASP A 438 19.10 36.14 15.74
C ASP A 438 19.66 34.72 15.51
N LEU A 439 19.18 34.02 14.47
CA LEU A 439 19.61 32.66 14.18
C LEU A 439 21.06 32.62 13.68
N VAL A 440 21.87 31.80 14.36
CA VAL A 440 23.23 31.47 13.93
C VAL A 440 23.26 30.13 13.18
N ALA A 441 24.44 29.75 12.67
CA ALA A 441 24.60 28.52 11.88
C ALA A 441 24.10 27.26 12.62
N ASP A 442 24.36 27.16 13.92
CA ASP A 442 23.95 26.00 14.74
C ASP A 442 22.42 25.92 14.91
N ASP A 443 21.74 27.06 15.07
CA ASP A 443 20.28 27.08 15.13
C ASP A 443 19.67 26.64 13.80
N PHE A 444 20.18 27.18 12.68
CA PHE A 444 19.77 26.74 11.35
C PHE A 444 20.03 25.24 11.16
N LEU A 445 21.20 24.73 11.54
CA LEU A 445 21.48 23.29 11.43
C LEU A 445 20.48 22.46 12.21
N ARG A 446 20.13 22.86 13.45
CA ARG A 446 19.14 22.18 14.26
C ARG A 446 17.75 22.20 13.60
N LEU A 447 17.26 23.37 13.23
CA LEU A 447 15.94 23.56 12.63
C LEU A 447 15.82 22.82 11.29
N LYS A 448 16.83 22.94 10.42
CA LYS A 448 16.82 22.26 9.11
C LYS A 448 16.93 20.75 9.22
N ARG A 449 17.64 20.21 10.23
CA ARG A 449 17.69 18.76 10.51
C ARG A 449 16.37 18.18 11.03
N LEU A 450 15.48 19.02 11.58
CA LEU A 450 14.11 18.61 11.89
C LEU A 450 13.22 18.58 10.63
N GLY A 451 13.69 19.09 9.49
CA GLY A 451 12.91 19.19 8.27
C GLY A 451 12.17 20.51 8.08
N ILE A 452 12.28 21.46 9.02
CA ILE A 452 11.62 22.77 8.97
C ILE A 452 12.04 23.52 7.71
N SER A 453 11.06 23.99 6.93
CA SER A 453 11.28 24.66 5.66
C SER A 453 11.74 26.12 5.86
N ASP A 454 12.23 26.77 4.79
CA ASP A 454 12.53 28.21 4.90
C ASP A 454 11.22 29.02 4.97
N ALA A 455 10.12 28.50 4.41
CA ALA A 455 8.81 29.11 4.45
C ALA A 455 8.21 29.07 5.86
N ASP A 456 8.41 27.96 6.58
CA ASP A 456 7.95 27.80 7.97
C ASP A 456 8.63 28.84 8.87
N LEU A 457 9.96 28.99 8.73
CA LEU A 457 10.73 30.00 9.48
C LEU A 457 10.30 31.42 9.11
N ALA A 458 10.01 31.67 7.84
CA ALA A 458 9.56 32.96 7.36
C ALA A 458 8.20 33.35 7.95
N GLU A 459 7.25 32.41 7.96
CA GLU A 459 5.94 32.56 8.59
C GLU A 459 6.08 32.84 10.09
N THR A 460 6.89 32.05 10.82
CA THR A 460 7.13 32.24 12.26
C THR A 460 7.77 33.59 12.57
N CYS A 461 8.72 34.06 11.76
CA CYS A 461 9.45 35.31 12.02
C CYS A 461 8.78 36.56 11.41
N GLY A 462 7.70 36.41 10.64
CA GLY A 462 7.07 37.53 9.93
C GLY A 462 7.94 38.14 8.82
N VAL A 463 8.77 37.33 8.16
CA VAL A 463 9.64 37.73 7.03
C VAL A 463 9.25 36.97 5.76
N THR A 464 9.89 37.26 4.64
CA THR A 464 9.71 36.49 3.40
C THR A 464 10.56 35.22 3.39
N GLU A 465 10.13 34.20 2.62
CA GLU A 465 10.93 32.97 2.44
C GLU A 465 12.31 33.27 1.83
N ASP A 466 12.41 34.26 0.94
CA ASP A 466 13.67 34.68 0.33
C ASP A 466 14.65 35.26 1.37
N GLU A 467 14.16 36.05 2.33
CA GLU A 467 14.96 36.57 3.45
C GLU A 467 15.45 35.45 4.37
N ALA A 468 14.55 34.54 4.78
CA ALA A 468 14.93 33.38 5.59
C ALA A 468 15.96 32.49 4.89
N ARG A 469 15.77 32.24 3.58
CA ARG A 469 16.71 31.52 2.75
C ARG A 469 18.04 32.25 2.62
N ALA A 470 18.04 33.57 2.38
CA ALA A 470 19.25 34.36 2.26
C ALA A 470 20.08 34.34 3.56
N LYS A 471 19.43 34.49 4.72
CA LYS A 471 20.07 34.41 6.04
C LYS A 471 20.66 33.03 6.30
N ARG A 472 19.89 31.95 6.13
CA ARG A 472 20.41 30.57 6.22
C ARG A 472 21.60 30.37 5.30
N ARG A 473 21.52 30.95 4.09
CA ARG A 473 22.57 30.83 3.09
C ARG A 473 23.86 31.56 3.49
N ALA A 474 23.74 32.75 4.06
CA ALA A 474 24.84 33.54 4.58
C ALA A 474 25.54 32.86 5.77
N SER A 475 24.80 32.12 6.59
CA SER A 475 25.34 31.30 7.69
C SER A 475 26.02 30.00 7.22
N GLY A 476 26.22 29.80 5.91
CA GLY A 476 26.89 28.62 5.37
C GLY A 476 26.09 27.32 5.38
N VAL A 477 24.81 27.34 5.79
CA VAL A 477 24.00 26.12 5.93
C VAL A 477 23.34 25.74 4.60
N ARG A 478 23.61 24.54 4.10
CA ARG A 478 23.05 23.95 2.86
C ARG A 478 22.69 22.47 3.08
N PRO A 479 21.73 21.91 2.32
CA PRO A 479 21.51 20.48 2.31
C PRO A 479 22.69 19.74 1.65
N VAL A 480 22.80 18.45 1.95
CA VAL A 480 23.63 17.49 1.22
C VAL A 480 22.74 16.47 0.54
N TYR A 481 23.25 15.81 -0.50
CA TYR A 481 22.56 14.74 -1.22
C TYR A 481 23.26 13.42 -0.91
N ARG A 482 22.47 12.36 -0.72
CA ARG A 482 22.94 11.02 -0.42
C ARG A 482 22.42 10.07 -1.47
#